data_AF-A0A1G3R1J4-F1
#
_entry.id   AF-A0A1G3R1J4-F1
#
_cell.length_a   1.000
_cell.length_b   1.000
_cell.length_c   1.000
_cell.angle_alpha   90.00
_cell.angle_beta   90.00
_cell.angle_gamma   90.00
#
_symmetry.space_group_name_H-M   'P 1'
#
loop_
_entity.id
_entity.type
_entity.pdbx_description
1 polymer ?
#
loop_
_entity_poly.entity_id
_entity_poly.type
_entity_poly.pdbx_seq_one_letter_code
_entity_poly.pdbx_strand_id
1 'polypeptide(L)'
;MNARRAADDEAQNSSPYVGAILQQTPNGVLMVDRETRIRFVNPAFRNMFRCAEEELLGEPAARFVHCDCFERAIAAGGQLMVKSSVPAHDISFRVGLFPIEGQELYCGIFIDTSEEEKAKEHLRNLRAQTLARAQEVISRQMKTAQEIASLLGETTAETKILLVKLMSLFEVEKE
;
A
#
# COMPACT_ATOMS: atom_id res chain seq x y z
N MET A 1 -43.31 39.22 20.60
CA MET A 1 -43.41 37.75 20.40
C MET A 1 -42.81 37.30 19.06
N ASN A 2 -41.73 37.95 18.55
CA ASN A 2 -41.11 37.63 17.24
C ASN A 2 -39.57 37.56 17.32
N ALA A 3 -39.02 36.98 18.39
CA ALA A 3 -37.58 36.76 18.52
C ALA A 3 -37.21 35.26 18.51
N ARG A 4 -38.20 34.36 18.46
CA ARG A 4 -38.00 32.90 18.48
C ARG A 4 -38.07 32.22 17.11
N ARG A 5 -38.42 32.96 16.05
CA ARG A 5 -38.53 32.41 14.68
C ARG A 5 -37.28 32.61 13.82
N ALA A 6 -36.32 33.44 14.24
CA ALA A 6 -35.11 33.71 13.46
C ALA A 6 -33.97 32.71 13.72
N ALA A 7 -34.03 31.93 14.81
CA ALA A 7 -33.00 30.96 15.16
C ALA A 7 -33.26 29.56 14.55
N ASP A 8 -34.49 29.28 14.11
CA ASP A 8 -34.86 27.99 13.53
C ASP A 8 -34.69 27.96 11.99
N ASP A 9 -34.50 29.11 11.34
CA ASP A 9 -34.32 29.22 9.88
C ASP A 9 -32.86 29.04 9.41
N GLU A 10 -31.87 29.10 10.30
CA GLU A 10 -30.45 28.87 9.94
C GLU A 10 -30.14 27.39 9.62
N ALA A 11 -30.99 26.45 10.05
CA ALA A 11 -30.82 25.02 9.79
C ALA A 11 -31.29 24.59 8.38
N GLN A 12 -32.04 25.43 7.66
CA GLN A 12 -32.68 25.04 6.39
C GLN A 12 -31.82 25.30 5.15
N ASN A 13 -30.65 25.94 5.27
CA ASN A 13 -29.80 26.28 4.12
C ASN A 13 -28.66 25.27 3.90
N SER A 14 -29.00 23.98 3.81
CA SER A 14 -28.12 23.03 3.14
C SER A 14 -28.06 23.40 1.66
N SER A 15 -26.97 24.05 1.25
CA SER A 15 -26.75 24.42 -0.14
C SER A 15 -26.98 23.17 -1.02
N PRO A 16 -27.86 23.22 -2.05
CA PRO A 16 -28.32 22.01 -2.76
C PRO A 16 -27.19 21.21 -3.40
N TYR A 17 -26.02 21.85 -3.60
CA TYR A 17 -24.82 21.25 -4.14
C TYR A 17 -24.09 20.33 -3.15
N VAL A 18 -24.18 20.54 -1.83
CA VAL A 18 -23.46 19.73 -0.83
C VAL A 18 -23.95 18.29 -0.85
N GLY A 19 -25.27 18.10 -0.83
CA GLY A 19 -25.87 16.77 -0.94
C GLY A 19 -25.49 16.09 -2.26
N ALA A 20 -25.56 16.81 -3.38
CA ALA A 20 -25.18 16.29 -4.69
C ALA A 20 -23.71 15.83 -4.74
N ILE A 21 -22.79 16.63 -4.20
CA ILE A 21 -21.35 16.30 -4.12
C ILE A 21 -21.15 15.04 -3.27
N LEU A 22 -21.75 14.96 -2.09
CA LEU A 22 -21.60 13.80 -1.21
C LEU A 22 -22.15 12.52 -1.85
N GLN A 23 -23.23 12.61 -2.62
CA GLN A 23 -23.83 11.48 -3.33
C GLN A 23 -23.03 11.00 -4.54
N GLN A 24 -22.33 11.91 -5.24
CA GLN A 24 -21.61 11.61 -6.47
C GLN A 24 -20.10 11.41 -6.28
N THR A 25 -19.54 11.81 -5.14
CA THR A 25 -18.11 11.67 -4.91
C THR A 25 -17.71 10.19 -4.83
N PRO A 26 -16.59 9.78 -5.45
CA PRO A 26 -16.13 8.39 -5.41
C PRO A 26 -15.52 8.02 -4.05
N ASN A 27 -15.22 9.01 -3.21
CA ASN A 27 -14.63 8.79 -1.89
C ASN A 27 -15.71 8.45 -0.87
N GLY A 28 -15.43 7.49 0.01
CA GLY A 28 -16.29 7.22 1.15
C GLY A 28 -16.29 8.41 2.10
N VAL A 29 -17.46 8.84 2.54
CA VAL A 29 -17.62 9.86 3.58
C VAL A 29 -18.43 9.27 4.70
N LEU A 30 -17.91 9.38 5.91
CA LEU A 30 -18.55 8.97 7.15
C LEU A 30 -18.40 10.10 8.18
N MET A 31 -19.48 10.45 8.85
CA MET A 31 -19.46 11.39 9.97
C MET A 31 -19.89 10.68 11.25
N VAL A 32 -19.21 10.99 12.35
CA VAL A 32 -19.48 10.45 13.68
C VAL A 32 -19.62 11.56 14.72
N ASP A 33 -20.33 11.28 15.80
CA ASP A 33 -20.35 12.12 17.01
C ASP A 33 -19.15 11.83 17.93
N ARG A 34 -19.12 12.47 19.10
CA ARG A 34 -18.04 12.33 20.10
C ARG A 34 -17.92 10.91 20.67
N GLU A 35 -19.02 10.17 20.67
CA GLU A 35 -19.11 8.78 21.09
C GLU A 35 -18.82 7.80 19.93
N THR A 36 -18.25 8.29 18.83
CA THR A 36 -17.92 7.55 17.60
C THR A 36 -19.11 6.84 16.94
N ARG A 37 -20.34 7.31 17.21
CA ARG A 37 -21.55 6.79 16.58
C ARG A 37 -21.79 7.47 15.24
N ILE A 38 -22.16 6.67 14.25
CA ILE A 38 -22.37 7.13 12.89
C ILE A 38 -23.58 8.07 12.83
N ARG A 39 -23.38 9.26 12.26
CA ARG A 39 -24.42 10.27 12.03
C ARG A 39 -24.77 10.43 10.55
N PHE A 40 -23.84 10.11 9.66
CA PHE A 40 -24.03 10.20 8.23
C PHE A 40 -23.03 9.29 7.48
N VAL A 41 -23.48 8.69 6.39
CA VAL A 41 -22.63 7.99 5.43
C VAL A 41 -23.07 8.33 4.00
N ASN A 42 -22.12 8.43 3.08
CA ASN A 42 -22.46 8.55 1.66
C ASN A 42 -22.54 7.17 0.96
N PRO A 43 -23.10 7.09 -0.26
CA PRO A 43 -23.17 5.84 -1.01
C PRO A 43 -21.81 5.20 -1.29
N ALA A 44 -20.78 6.01 -1.57
CA ALA A 44 -19.44 5.49 -1.82
C ALA A 44 -18.87 4.74 -0.62
N PHE A 45 -19.09 5.23 0.61
CA PHE A 45 -18.69 4.53 1.83
C PHE A 45 -19.41 3.18 1.95
N ARG A 46 -20.73 3.15 1.69
CA ARG A 46 -21.51 1.92 1.72
C ARG A 46 -21.02 0.88 0.71
N ASN A 47 -20.70 1.31 -0.50
CA ASN A 47 -20.14 0.44 -1.52
C ASN A 47 -18.75 -0.08 -1.13
N MET A 48 -17.94 0.80 -0.54
CA MET A 48 -16.57 0.53 -0.10
C MET A 48 -16.52 -0.52 1.02
N PHE A 49 -17.38 -0.39 2.03
CA PHE A 49 -17.42 -1.25 3.22
C PHE A 49 -18.54 -2.29 3.19
N ARG A 50 -19.26 -2.41 2.07
CA ARG A 50 -20.35 -3.37 1.83
C ARG A 50 -21.42 -3.39 2.93
N CYS A 51 -21.86 -2.21 3.36
CA CYS A 51 -22.82 -2.02 4.44
C CYS A 51 -24.14 -1.38 3.95
N ALA A 52 -25.27 -1.85 4.49
CA ALA A 52 -26.60 -1.32 4.20
C ALA A 52 -26.92 -0.07 5.05
N GLU A 53 -27.73 0.85 4.51
CA GLU A 53 -27.99 2.15 5.15
C GLU A 53 -28.80 2.03 6.43
N GLU A 54 -29.74 1.08 6.47
CA GLU A 54 -30.68 0.88 7.57
C GLU A 54 -30.00 0.37 8.85
N GLU A 55 -28.74 -0.05 8.77
CA GLU A 55 -27.98 -0.63 9.89
C GLU A 55 -26.83 0.26 10.38
N LEU A 56 -26.62 1.44 9.79
CA LEU A 56 -25.43 2.26 10.05
C LEU A 56 -25.66 3.35 11.09
N LEU A 57 -26.79 4.06 11.02
CA LEU A 57 -27.00 5.25 11.86
C LEU A 57 -27.10 4.90 13.34
N GLY A 58 -26.31 5.59 14.18
CA GLY A 58 -26.26 5.39 15.63
C GLY A 58 -25.37 4.24 16.11
N GLU A 59 -24.94 3.35 15.21
CA GLU A 59 -23.98 2.29 15.52
C GLU A 59 -22.55 2.84 15.65
N PRO A 60 -21.67 2.18 16.42
CA PRO A 60 -20.26 2.56 16.51
C PRO A 60 -19.52 2.35 15.18
N ALA A 61 -18.78 3.37 14.71
CA ALA A 61 -18.03 3.30 13.46
C ALA A 61 -16.98 2.17 13.43
N ALA A 62 -16.39 1.85 14.59
CA ALA A 62 -15.40 0.78 14.74
C ALA A 62 -15.92 -0.61 14.30
N ARG A 63 -17.25 -0.83 14.33
CA ARG A 63 -17.87 -2.09 13.89
C ARG A 63 -17.74 -2.32 12.38
N PHE A 64 -17.65 -1.26 11.58
CA PHE A 64 -17.61 -1.33 10.12
C PHE A 64 -16.22 -1.07 9.56
N VAL A 65 -15.51 -0.08 10.12
CA VAL A 65 -14.17 0.30 9.66
C VAL A 65 -13.10 -0.64 10.25
N HIS A 66 -13.44 -1.40 11.31
CA HIS A 66 -12.53 -2.30 12.04
C HIS A 66 -11.21 -1.60 12.46
N CYS A 67 -11.30 -0.32 12.82
CA CYS A 67 -10.16 0.52 13.16
C CYS A 67 -10.58 1.54 14.22
N ASP A 68 -9.65 1.88 15.11
CA ASP A 68 -9.77 2.88 16.18
C ASP A 68 -9.44 4.31 15.70
N CYS A 69 -9.54 4.56 14.40
CA CYS A 69 -9.03 5.78 13.79
C CYS A 69 -9.81 7.02 14.25
N PHE A 70 -11.13 6.90 14.45
CA PHE A 70 -11.95 8.01 14.95
C PHE A 70 -11.65 8.32 16.42
N GLU A 71 -11.53 7.30 17.29
CA GLU A 71 -11.16 7.46 18.69
C GLU A 71 -9.82 8.19 18.82
N ARG A 72 -8.84 7.80 18.00
CA ARG A 72 -7.52 8.43 17.97
C ARG A 72 -7.56 9.86 17.45
N ALA A 73 -8.37 10.15 16.41
CA ALA A 73 -8.52 11.50 15.88
C ALA A 73 -9.19 12.44 16.90
N ILE A 74 -10.21 11.95 17.61
CA ILE A 74 -10.89 12.68 18.69
C ILE A 74 -9.92 12.95 19.85
N ALA A 75 -9.17 11.94 20.28
CA ALA A 75 -8.19 12.08 21.35
C ALA A 75 -7.05 13.05 20.99
N ALA A 76 -6.65 13.09 19.72
CA ALA A 76 -5.67 14.05 19.22
C ALA A 76 -6.24 15.47 19.05
N GLY A 77 -7.57 15.63 19.02
CA GLY A 77 -8.25 16.91 18.91
C GLY A 77 -8.02 17.65 17.59
N GLY A 78 -7.64 16.94 16.52
CA GLY A 78 -7.20 17.56 15.27
C GLY A 78 -7.30 16.64 14.07
N GLN A 79 -6.64 17.01 12.97
CA GLN A 79 -6.63 16.23 11.74
C GLN A 79 -5.70 15.03 11.85
N LEU A 80 -6.17 13.84 11.46
CA LEU A 80 -5.38 12.62 11.41
C LEU A 80 -5.49 11.96 10.05
N MET A 81 -4.35 11.55 9.48
CA MET A 81 -4.30 10.74 8.28
C MET A 81 -3.88 9.31 8.65
N VAL A 82 -4.70 8.32 8.31
CA VAL A 82 -4.41 6.91 8.55
C VAL A 82 -4.50 6.15 7.25
N LYS A 83 -3.58 5.20 7.04
CA LYS A 83 -3.69 4.18 6.00
C LYS A 83 -4.05 2.87 6.67
N SER A 84 -5.07 2.19 6.17
CA SER A 84 -5.50 0.90 6.70
C SER A 84 -6.02 0.01 5.57
N SER A 85 -6.30 -1.25 5.89
CA SER A 85 -6.96 -2.17 4.99
C SER A 85 -7.95 -3.03 5.75
N VAL A 86 -9.01 -3.45 5.07
CA VAL A 86 -9.99 -4.41 5.60
C VAL A 86 -9.91 -5.66 4.72
N PRO A 87 -9.16 -6.69 5.16
CA PRO A 87 -8.97 -7.92 4.38
C PRO A 87 -10.29 -8.62 4.02
N ALA A 88 -11.30 -8.54 4.89
CA ALA A 88 -12.63 -9.11 4.65
C ALA A 88 -13.35 -8.54 3.42
N HIS A 89 -12.97 -7.34 2.98
CA HIS A 89 -13.55 -6.66 1.82
C HIS A 89 -12.54 -6.49 0.67
N ASP A 90 -11.33 -7.05 0.79
CA ASP A 90 -10.22 -6.90 -0.17
C ASP A 90 -9.94 -5.43 -0.52
N ILE A 91 -10.01 -4.55 0.49
CA ILE A 91 -9.86 -3.12 0.29
C ILE A 91 -8.73 -2.52 1.12
N SER A 92 -7.93 -1.68 0.49
CA SER A 92 -6.95 -0.81 1.12
C SER A 92 -7.38 0.63 0.96
N PHE A 93 -7.45 1.39 2.05
CA PHE A 93 -7.89 2.78 1.99
C PHE A 93 -6.96 3.69 2.79
N ARG A 94 -7.04 4.97 2.44
CA ARG A 94 -6.48 6.06 3.21
C ARG A 94 -7.60 6.94 3.69
N VAL A 95 -7.67 7.14 5.00
CA VAL A 95 -8.69 7.97 5.64
C VAL A 95 -8.07 9.26 6.16
N GLY A 96 -8.68 10.38 5.80
CA GLY A 96 -8.45 11.68 6.43
C GLY A 96 -9.57 12.00 7.39
N LEU A 97 -9.22 12.18 8.66
CA LEU A 97 -10.15 12.43 9.78
C LEU A 97 -9.96 13.85 10.26
N PHE A 98 -11.03 14.60 10.45
CA PHE A 98 -10.98 15.97 10.94
C PHE A 98 -12.28 16.34 11.66
N PRO A 99 -12.22 17.19 12.70
CA PRO A 99 -13.42 17.77 13.30
C PRO A 99 -14.10 18.74 12.31
N ILE A 100 -15.42 18.81 12.35
CA ILE A 100 -16.20 19.82 11.62
C ILE A 100 -16.29 21.07 12.49
N GLU A 101 -15.78 22.20 12.01
CA GLU A 101 -15.82 23.47 12.75
C GLU A 101 -17.26 23.88 13.10
N GLY A 102 -17.47 24.28 14.35
CA GLY A 102 -18.78 24.69 14.85
C GLY A 102 -19.77 23.55 15.12
N GLN A 103 -19.37 22.29 14.92
CA GLN A 103 -20.20 21.12 15.22
C GLN A 103 -19.45 20.11 16.08
N GLU A 104 -20.16 19.37 16.94
CA GLU A 104 -19.56 18.25 17.70
C GLU A 104 -19.49 16.96 16.86
N LEU A 105 -19.03 17.10 15.61
CA LEU A 105 -18.92 16.00 14.64
C LEU A 105 -17.50 15.86 14.12
N TYR A 106 -17.11 14.63 13.83
CA TYR A 106 -15.90 14.29 13.10
C TYR A 106 -16.25 13.70 11.75
N CYS A 107 -15.54 14.13 10.71
CA CYS A 107 -15.67 13.64 9.35
C CYS A 107 -14.46 12.78 8.99
N GLY A 108 -14.72 11.61 8.41
CA GLY A 108 -13.74 10.74 7.78
C GLY A 108 -13.98 10.68 6.28
N ILE A 109 -12.97 11.04 5.50
CA ILE A 109 -12.94 10.86 4.04
C ILE A 109 -12.03 9.69 3.70
N PHE A 110 -12.61 8.63 3.16
CA PHE A 110 -11.99 7.38 2.79
C PHE A 110 -11.71 7.37 1.28
N ILE A 111 -10.44 7.26 0.95
CA ILE A 111 -9.95 7.16 -0.42
C ILE A 111 -9.56 5.70 -0.62
N ASP A 112 -10.20 5.02 -1.56
CA ASP A 112 -9.77 3.69 -1.99
C ASP A 112 -8.38 3.81 -2.63
N THR A 113 -7.47 2.95 -2.20
CA THR A 113 -6.08 2.87 -2.67
C THR A 113 -5.70 1.44 -3.07
N SER A 114 -6.70 0.57 -3.24
CA SER A 114 -6.52 -0.86 -3.46
C SER A 114 -5.78 -1.13 -4.77
N GLU A 115 -6.17 -0.46 -5.85
CA GLU A 115 -5.53 -0.60 -7.16
C GLU A 115 -4.07 -0.16 -7.11
N GLU A 116 -3.77 0.97 -6.47
CA GLU A 116 -2.41 1.47 -6.33
C GLU A 116 -1.54 0.54 -5.48
N GLU A 117 -2.09 -0.04 -4.41
CA GLU A 117 -1.33 -0.97 -3.58
C GLU A 117 -1.11 -2.31 -4.27
N LYS A 118 -2.10 -2.85 -4.99
CA LYS A 118 -1.95 -4.04 -5.82
C LYS A 118 -0.90 -3.83 -6.92
N ALA A 119 -0.94 -2.68 -7.60
CA ALA A 119 0.05 -2.34 -8.63
C ALA A 119 1.47 -2.20 -8.05
N LYS A 120 1.62 -1.55 -6.89
CA LYS A 120 2.91 -1.44 -6.20
C LYS A 120 3.45 -2.79 -5.77
N GLU A 121 2.60 -3.66 -5.22
CA GLU A 121 2.98 -4.99 -4.79
C GLU A 121 3.42 -5.85 -5.98
N HIS A 122 2.62 -5.85 -7.06
CA HIS A 122 2.98 -6.55 -8.29
C HIS A 122 4.34 -6.10 -8.84
N LEU A 123 4.59 -4.80 -8.89
CA LEU A 123 5.87 -4.25 -9.33
C LEU A 123 7.04 -4.66 -8.41
N ARG A 124 6.83 -4.66 -7.09
CA ARG A 124 7.83 -5.13 -6.12
C ARG A 124 8.17 -6.60 -6.35
N ASN A 125 7.17 -7.44 -6.58
CA ASN A 125 7.35 -8.87 -6.84
C ASN A 125 8.11 -9.12 -8.15
N LEU A 126 7.76 -8.42 -9.23
CA LEU A 126 8.49 -8.51 -10.50
C LEU A 126 9.96 -8.07 -10.36
N ARG A 127 10.23 -6.99 -9.63
CA ARG A 127 11.61 -6.54 -9.34
C ARG A 127 12.40 -7.60 -8.58
N ALA A 128 11.82 -8.17 -7.52
CA ALA A 128 12.47 -9.22 -6.74
C ALA A 128 12.78 -10.48 -7.59
N GLN A 129 11.81 -10.94 -8.39
CA GLN A 129 12.01 -12.07 -9.29
C GLN A 129 13.10 -11.79 -10.35
N THR A 130 13.11 -10.58 -10.91
CA THR A 130 14.09 -10.18 -11.93
C THR A 130 15.51 -10.18 -11.33
N LEU A 131 15.67 -9.65 -10.12
CA LEU A 131 16.95 -9.63 -9.42
C LEU A 131 17.43 -11.05 -9.09
N ALA A 132 16.54 -11.90 -8.60
CA ALA A 132 16.85 -13.30 -8.29
C ALA A 132 17.32 -14.06 -9.54
N ARG A 133 16.62 -13.91 -10.67
CA ARG A 133 17.02 -14.53 -11.95
C ARG A 133 18.37 -14.00 -12.45
N ALA A 134 18.62 -12.70 -12.32
CA ALA A 134 19.92 -12.13 -12.69
C ALA A 134 21.06 -12.72 -11.85
N GLN A 135 20.86 -12.82 -10.52
CA GLN A 135 21.83 -13.44 -9.61
C GLN A 135 22.08 -14.92 -9.95
N GLU A 136 21.03 -15.68 -10.27
CA GLU A 136 21.15 -17.08 -10.69
C GLU A 136 22.01 -17.22 -11.97
N VAL A 137 21.75 -16.38 -12.98
CA VAL A 137 22.54 -16.38 -14.23
C VAL A 137 23.99 -16.03 -13.95
N ILE A 138 24.26 -14.99 -13.15
CA ILE A 138 25.62 -14.60 -12.77
C ILE A 138 26.33 -15.76 -12.07
N SER A 139 25.67 -16.40 -11.09
CA SER A 139 26.24 -17.53 -10.37
C SER A 139 26.56 -18.70 -11.29
N ARG A 140 25.69 -18.98 -12.27
CA ARG A 140 25.92 -20.04 -13.26
C ARG A 140 27.10 -19.72 -14.16
N GLN A 141 27.20 -18.48 -14.66
CA GLN A 141 28.34 -18.04 -15.48
C GLN A 141 29.66 -18.06 -14.70
N MET A 142 29.64 -17.67 -13.43
CA MET A 142 30.83 -17.72 -12.57
C MET A 142 31.33 -19.15 -12.37
N LYS A 143 30.41 -20.11 -12.16
CA LYS A 143 30.75 -21.54 -12.07
C LYS A 143 31.35 -22.06 -13.38
N THR A 144 30.72 -21.76 -14.52
CA THR A 144 31.26 -22.15 -15.83
C THR A 144 32.65 -21.55 -16.08
N ALA A 145 32.87 -20.27 -15.74
CA ALA A 145 34.16 -19.63 -15.86
C ALA A 145 35.23 -20.31 -15.00
N GLN A 146 34.88 -20.72 -13.78
CA GLN A 146 35.77 -21.46 -12.89
C GLN A 146 36.12 -22.84 -13.44
N GLU A 147 35.16 -23.56 -14.03
CA GLU A 147 35.40 -24.85 -14.71
C GLU A 147 36.34 -24.69 -15.91
N ILE A 148 36.12 -23.68 -16.76
CA ILE A 148 37.00 -23.37 -17.89
C ILE A 148 38.41 -23.02 -17.39
N ALA A 149 38.54 -22.16 -16.38
CA ALA A 149 39.82 -21.79 -15.82
C ALA A 149 40.59 -22.99 -15.23
N SER A 150 39.88 -23.92 -14.58
CA SER A 150 40.45 -25.17 -14.07
C SER A 150 41.03 -26.02 -15.21
N LEU A 151 40.25 -26.27 -16.26
CA LEU A 151 40.69 -27.05 -17.43
C LEU A 151 41.85 -26.37 -18.16
N LEU A 152 41.80 -25.04 -18.30
CA LEU A 152 42.89 -24.27 -18.91
C LEU A 152 44.17 -24.37 -18.07
N GLY A 153 44.07 -24.35 -16.74
CA GLY A 153 45.19 -24.55 -15.84
C GLY A 153 45.84 -25.93 -15.96
N GLU A 154 45.02 -26.98 -16.01
CA GLU A 154 45.46 -28.37 -16.20
C GLU A 154 46.21 -28.55 -17.54
N THR A 155 45.57 -28.17 -18.65
CA THR A 155 46.17 -28.24 -19.99
C THR A 155 47.45 -27.40 -20.12
N THR A 156 47.51 -26.23 -19.47
CA THR A 156 48.72 -25.40 -19.47
C THR A 156 49.86 -26.07 -18.70
N ALA A 157 49.56 -26.71 -17.56
CA ALA A 157 50.53 -27.47 -16.78
C ALA A 157 51.06 -28.68 -17.57
N GLU A 158 50.18 -29.45 -18.21
CA GLU A 158 50.56 -30.57 -19.09
C GLU A 158 51.44 -30.10 -20.25
N THR A 159 51.05 -29.01 -20.92
CA THR A 159 51.81 -28.42 -22.02
C THR A 159 53.20 -28.00 -21.56
N LYS A 160 53.31 -27.34 -20.39
CA LYS A 160 54.59 -26.95 -19.81
C LYS A 160 55.49 -28.16 -19.54
N ILE A 161 54.96 -29.22 -18.92
CA ILE A 161 55.71 -30.45 -18.65
C ILE A 161 56.22 -31.06 -19.95
N LEU A 162 55.36 -31.15 -20.97
CA LEU A 162 55.73 -31.70 -22.27
C LEU A 162 56.85 -30.88 -22.92
N LEU A 163 56.73 -29.55 -22.94
CA LEU A 163 57.74 -28.65 -23.52
C LEU A 163 59.07 -28.73 -22.76
N VAL A 164 59.04 -28.77 -21.42
CA VAL A 164 60.26 -28.94 -20.60
C VAL A 164 60.95 -30.27 -20.91
N LYS A 165 60.17 -31.36 -21.01
CA LYS A 165 60.70 -32.67 -21.38
C LYS A 165 61.31 -32.66 -22.78
N LEU A 166 60.66 -32.00 -23.73
CA LEU A 166 61.14 -31.84 -25.10
C LEU A 166 62.47 -31.06 -25.13
N MET A 167 62.56 -29.93 -24.42
CA MET A 167 63.80 -29.16 -24.29
C MET A 167 64.93 -29.99 -23.69
N SER A 168 64.66 -30.78 -22.65
CA SER A 168 65.68 -31.63 -22.02
C SER A 168 66.23 -32.72 -22.95
N LEU A 169 65.41 -33.26 -23.87
CA LEU A 169 65.88 -34.23 -24.87
C LEU A 169 66.85 -33.57 -25.86
N PHE A 170 66.56 -32.34 -26.29
CA PHE A 170 67.44 -31.60 -27.20
C PHE A 170 68.70 -31.02 -26.54
N GLU A 171 68.70 -30.84 -25.21
CA GLU A 171 69.91 -30.47 -24.46
C GLU A 171 70.89 -31.66 -24.30
N VAL A 172 70.39 -32.90 -24.24
CA VAL A 172 71.21 -34.11 -24.09
C VAL A 172 71.88 -34.55 -25.40
N GLU A 173 71.36 -34.17 -26.57
CA GLU A 173 71.97 -34.46 -27.88
C GLU A 173 73.15 -33.54 -28.24
N LYS A 174 73.55 -32.62 -27.36
CA LYS A 174 74.65 -31.66 -27.59
C LYS A 174 76.01 -32.07 -27.00
N GLU A 175 76.14 -33.27 -26.43
CA GLU A 175 77.43 -33.91 -26.07
C GLU A 175 77.84 -34.95 -27.12
#